data_AF-F9D727-F1
#
_entry.id   AF-F9D727-F1
#
_cell.length_a   1.000
_cell.length_b   1.000
_cell.length_c   1.000
_cell.angle_alpha   90.00
_cell.angle_beta   90.00
_cell.angle_gamma   90.00
#
_symmetry.space_group_name_H-M   'P 1'
#
loop_
_entity.id
_entity.type
_entity.pdbx_description
1 polymer ?
#
loop_
_entity_poly.entity_id
_entity_poly.type
_entity_poly.pdbx_seq_one_letter_code
_entity_poly.pdbx_strand_id
1 'polypeptide(L)' 'MARHSFATLALAHDVPIENVARMLGHQNIRTTQIYAKVLKTTIERHAISLQKAIR' A
#
# COMPACT_ATOMS: atom_id res chain seq x y z
N MET A 1 14.56 -12.02 0.83
CA MET A 1 14.58 -10.65 1.39
C MET A 1 14.00 -9.58 0.45
N ALA A 2 14.15 -9.66 -0.88
CA ALA A 2 13.67 -8.61 -1.81
C ALA A 2 12.13 -8.39 -1.88
N ARG A 3 11.29 -9.44 -1.86
CA ARG A 3 9.81 -9.30 -1.95
C ARG A 3 9.22 -8.51 -0.78
N HIS A 4 9.69 -8.77 0.44
CA HIS A 4 9.17 -8.11 1.64
C HIS A 4 9.53 -6.62 1.61
N SER A 5 10.78 -6.29 1.28
CA SER A 5 11.24 -4.92 1.12
C SER A 5 10.50 -4.19 0.00
N PHE A 6 10.33 -4.81 -1.16
CA PHE A 6 9.57 -4.24 -2.28
C PHE A 6 8.11 -3.95 -1.89
N ALA A 7 7.42 -4.92 -1.29
CA ALA A 7 6.02 -4.75 -0.88
C ALA A 7 5.87 -3.61 0.14
N THR A 8 6.80 -3.53 1.09
CA THR A 8 6.80 -2.50 2.13
C THR A 8 7.07 -1.11 1.53
N LEU A 9 8.03 -1.01 0.61
CA LEU A 9 8.38 0.23 -0.08
C LEU A 9 7.23 0.72 -0.97
N ALA A 10 6.65 -0.18 -1.76
CA ALA A 10 5.53 0.15 -2.65
C ALA A 10 4.31 0.66 -1.87
N LEU A 11 3.94 -0.01 -0.76
CA LEU A 11 2.86 0.45 0.10
C LEU A 11 3.17 1.77 0.82
N ALA A 12 4.45 2.04 1.13
CA ALA A 12 4.89 3.30 1.70
C ALA A 12 4.83 4.48 0.70
N HIS A 13 4.91 4.18 -0.60
CA HIS A 13 4.76 5.14 -1.71
C HIS A 13 3.33 5.16 -2.27
N ASP A 14 2.33 4.86 -1.43
CA ASP A 14 0.91 5.00 -1.76
C ASP A 14 0.44 4.10 -2.92
N VAL A 15 1.19 3.06 -3.29
CA VAL A 15 0.76 2.10 -4.30
C VAL A 15 -0.38 1.25 -3.72
N PRO A 16 -1.54 1.15 -4.40
CA PRO A 16 -2.65 0.32 -3.95
C PRO A 16 -2.23 -1.14 -3.71
N ILE A 17 -2.76 -1.77 -2.66
CA ILE A 17 -2.36 -3.13 -2.25
C ILE A 17 -2.67 -4.17 -3.34
N GLU A 18 -3.71 -3.94 -4.14
CA GLU A 18 -4.08 -4.76 -5.28
C GLU A 18 -3.00 -4.71 -6.38
N ASN A 19 -2.42 -3.53 -6.61
CA ASN A 19 -1.35 -3.34 -7.57
C ASN A 19 -0.06 -4.00 -7.07
N VAL A 20 0.26 -3.83 -5.79
CA VAL A 20 1.40 -4.51 -5.15
C VAL A 20 1.22 -6.04 -5.22
N ALA A 21 0.01 -6.55 -4.98
CA ALA A 21 -0.29 -7.98 -5.10
C ALA A 21 -0.04 -8.49 -6.52
N ARG A 22 -0.50 -7.76 -7.56
CA ARG A 22 -0.26 -8.11 -8.96
C ARG A 22 1.24 -8.07 -9.31
N MET A 23 1.97 -7.05 -8.86
CA MET A 23 3.42 -6.92 -9.07
C MET A 23 4.22 -8.06 -8.42
N LEU A 24 3.74 -8.60 -7.30
CA LEU A 24 4.34 -9.74 -6.62
C LEU A 24 3.92 -11.10 -7.20
N GLY A 25 2.99 -11.12 -8.16
CA GLY A 25 2.42 -12.33 -8.74
C GLY A 25 1.42 -13.04 -7.83
N HIS A 26 0.87 -12.34 -6.83
CA HIS A 26 -0.12 -12.90 -5.93
C HIS A 26 -1.51 -12.90 -6.56
N GLN A 27 -2.12 -14.08 -6.67
CA GLN A 27 -3.51 -14.22 -7.13
C GLN A 27 -4.52 -13.81 -6.04
N ASN A 28 -4.11 -13.83 -4.77
CA ASN A 28 -4.95 -13.49 -3.64
C ASN A 28 -4.30 -12.38 -2.79
N ILE A 29 -5.01 -11.26 -2.63
CA ILE A 29 -4.57 -10.11 -1.83
C ILE A 29 -4.27 -10.46 -0.37
N ARG A 30 -4.87 -11.53 0.17
CA ARG A 30 -4.68 -11.97 1.57
C ARG A 30 -3.21 -12.28 1.88
N THR A 31 -2.46 -12.74 0.88
CA THR A 31 -1.01 -12.98 0.99
C THR A 31 -0.21 -11.66 1.01
N THR A 32 -0.72 -10.61 0.37
CA THR A 32 -0.14 -9.26 0.36
C THR A 32 -0.53 -8.46 1.60
N GLN A 33 -1.65 -8.78 2.25
CA GLN A 33 -2.12 -8.11 3.48
C GLN A 33 -1.14 -8.23 4.65
N ILE A 34 -0.24 -9.22 4.64
CA ILE A 34 0.84 -9.33 5.65
C ILE A 34 1.76 -8.10 5.65
N TYR A 35 1.81 -7.34 4.56
CA TYR A 35 2.59 -6.11 4.39
C TYR A 35 1.83 -4.84 4.78
N ALA A 36 0.51 -4.93 5.01
CA ALA A 36 -0.37 -3.78 5.21
C ALA A 36 -0.20 -3.07 6.58
N LYS A 37 0.70 -3.54 7.46
CA LYS A 37 0.97 -2.84 8.74
C LYS A 37 1.43 -1.39 8.55
N VAL A 38 2.03 -1.06 7.41
CA VAL A 38 2.44 0.32 7.06
C VAL A 38 1.25 1.21 6.65
N LEU A 39 0.14 0.62 6.20
CA LEU A 39 -1.02 1.31 5.60
C LEU A 39 -1.75 2.25 6.57
N LYS A 40 -1.63 2.03 7.89
CA LYS A 40 -2.34 2.81 8.91
C LYS A 40 -1.95 4.31 8.88
N THR A 41 -0.69 4.61 8.57
CA THR A 41 -0.18 5.99 8.43
C THR A 41 -0.53 6.63 7.09
N THR A 42 -0.98 5.81 6.14
CA THR A 42 -1.26 6.20 4.76
C THR A 42 -2.67 6.78 4.64
N ILE A 43 -3.65 6.19 5.35
CA ILE A 43 -5.04 6.67 5.36
C ILE A 43 -5.14 8.12 5.84
N GLU A 44 -4.43 8.46 6.93
CA GLU A 44 -4.41 9.83 7.47
C GLU A 44 -3.84 10.83 6.44
N ARG A 45 -2.76 10.44 5.76
CA ARG A 45 -2.15 11.26 4.68
C ARG A 45 -3.10 11.47 3.50
N HIS A 46 -3.79 10.42 3.07
CA HIS A 46 -4.73 10.48 1.94
C HIS A 46 -5.96 11.31 2.28
N ALA A 47 -6.49 11.18 3.50
CA ALA A 47 -7.60 11.98 3.99
C ALA A 47 -7.26 13.48 4.00
N ILE A 48 -6.05 13.84 4.46
CA ILE A 48 -5.57 15.23 4.45
C ILE A 48 -5.43 15.76 3.01
N SER A 49 -4.85 14.98 2.10
CA SER A 49 -4.72 15.38 0.68
C SER A 49 -6.07 15.59 0.00
N LEU A 50 -7.04 14.69 0.23
CA LEU A 50 -8.40 14.85 -0.30
C LEU A 50 -9.09 16.08 0.26
N GLN A 51 -8.99 16.33 1.56
CA GLN A 51 -9.54 17.53 2.18
C GLN A 51 -8.94 18.82 1.59
N LYS A 52 -7.65 18.81 1.24
CA LYS A 52 -6.95 19.94 0.64
C LYS A 52 -7.35 20.19 -0.82
N ALA A 53 -7.72 19.14 -1.57
CA ALA A 53 -8.14 19.25 -2.97
C ALA A 53 -9.60 19.71 -3.13
N ILE A 54 -10.44 19.51 -2.11
CA ILE A 54 -11.87 19.91 -2.10
C ILE A 54 -12.05 21.37 -1.64
N ARG A 55 -11.01 21.98 -1.07
CA ARG A 55 -11.00 23.37 -0.60
C ARG A 55 -10.35 24.30 -1.62
#